data_AF-A0A4Q6CLU2-F1
#
_entry.id   AF-A0A4Q6CLU2-F1
#
_cell.length_a   1.000
_cell.length_b   1.000
_cell.length_c   1.000
_cell.angle_alpha   90.00
_cell.angle_beta   90.00
_cell.angle_gamma   90.00
#
_symmetry.space_group_name_H-M   'P 1'
#
loop_
_entity.id
_entity.type
_entity.pdbx_description
1 polymer ?
#
loop_
_entity_poly.entity_id
_entity_poly.type
_entity_poly.pdbx_seq_one_letter_code
_entity_poly.pdbx_strand_id
1 'polypeptide(L)'
;MLLGGHQTFFYQLSQSLPVREKLAREMNCGSEDFVQPLLRRQDWFHNQWSQAWEQIIKRSFPEAHIVREHNIGASDFAKDVLLAEGNDLDLLPDFLVTFLKTESTQAVSIAFEIERTRKSEKRLVRKFKKYLNETRIDGLIYICDSSRLSETIRTLYQTKLLANSHRVKHYGNHFLLLSDTMSAGAEPLNRFFNANGEKVSFDHWCRQLVNTKPTLRRDSQFA
;
A
#
# COMPACT_ATOMS: atom_id res chain seq x y z
N MET A 1 4.87 -0.92 -29.06
CA MET A 1 3.77 -0.98 -30.05
C MET A 1 3.03 0.35 -29.98
N LEU A 2 2.76 1.00 -31.12
CA LEU A 2 2.00 2.25 -31.17
C LEU A 2 0.51 1.93 -31.02
N LEU A 3 -0.12 2.45 -29.96
CA LEU A 3 -1.58 2.50 -29.83
C LEU A 3 -1.97 3.93 -29.45
N GLY A 4 -2.55 4.67 -30.40
CA GLY A 4 -3.24 5.93 -30.13
C GLY A 4 -3.00 7.06 -31.14
N GLY A 5 -4.09 7.76 -31.49
CA GLY A 5 -4.10 9.01 -32.26
C GLY A 5 -3.97 10.28 -31.41
N HIS A 6 -3.99 11.43 -32.11
CA HIS A 6 -3.60 12.79 -31.71
C HIS A 6 -4.16 13.30 -30.36
N GLN A 7 -3.56 12.90 -29.24
CA GLN A 7 -3.16 13.77 -28.13
C GLN A 7 -2.52 12.93 -27.03
N THR A 8 -1.24 13.20 -26.76
CA THR A 8 -0.32 12.54 -25.82
C THR A 8 0.00 11.06 -26.15
N PHE A 9 1.22 10.83 -26.65
CA PHE A 9 1.79 9.50 -26.84
C PHE A 9 2.43 9.04 -25.53
N PHE A 10 2.17 7.80 -25.11
CA PHE A 10 2.86 7.18 -23.99
C PHE A 10 3.69 6.00 -24.50
N TYR A 11 4.96 5.95 -24.11
CA TYR A 11 5.85 4.84 -24.42
C TYR A 11 5.62 3.74 -23.39
N GLN A 12 5.05 2.61 -23.81
CA GLN A 12 5.09 1.38 -23.03
C GLN A 12 6.19 0.46 -23.59
N LEU A 13 6.94 -0.18 -22.70
CA LEU A 13 7.84 -1.27 -23.10
C LEU A 13 7.01 -2.40 -23.71
N SER A 14 7.42 -2.87 -24.89
CA SER A 14 6.68 -3.93 -25.59
C SER A 14 6.50 -5.16 -24.69
N GLN A 15 5.25 -5.59 -24.48
CA GLN A 15 4.90 -6.74 -23.65
C GLN A 15 4.93 -8.08 -24.41
N SER A 16 5.26 -8.05 -25.70
CA SER A 16 5.42 -9.24 -26.54
C SER A 16 6.50 -10.18 -25.97
N LEU A 17 6.21 -11.47 -25.90
CA LEU A 17 7.12 -12.49 -25.37
C LEU A 17 8.55 -12.40 -25.95
N PRO A 18 8.76 -12.26 -27.28
CA PRO A 18 10.12 -12.16 -27.83
C PRO A 18 10.94 -10.98 -27.30
N VAL A 19 10.28 -9.85 -26.98
CA VAL A 19 10.96 -8.68 -26.40
C VAL A 19 11.29 -8.93 -24.93
N ARG A 20 10.37 -9.54 -24.16
CA ARG A 20 10.62 -9.91 -22.75
C ARG A 20 11.73 -10.95 -22.63
N GLU A 21 11.76 -11.95 -23.49
CA GLU A 21 12.85 -12.96 -23.54
C GLU A 21 14.19 -12.36 -23.93
N LYS A 22 14.20 -11.35 -24.83
CA LYS A 22 15.42 -10.62 -25.16
C LYS A 22 15.95 -9.85 -23.94
N LEU A 23 15.10 -9.08 -23.27
CA LEU A 23 15.47 -8.31 -22.08
C LEU A 23 15.91 -9.23 -20.93
N ALA A 24 15.22 -10.35 -20.72
CA ALA A 24 15.58 -11.37 -19.74
C ALA A 24 16.99 -11.92 -19.92
N ARG A 25 17.39 -12.20 -21.17
CA ARG A 25 18.76 -12.61 -21.49
C ARG A 25 19.78 -11.51 -21.21
N GLU A 26 19.46 -10.25 -21.53
CA GLU A 26 20.36 -9.11 -21.30
C GLU A 26 20.52 -8.79 -19.81
N MET A 27 19.48 -9.00 -19.01
CA MET A 27 19.42 -8.65 -17.58
C MET A 27 19.67 -9.83 -16.65
N ASN A 28 19.91 -11.03 -17.20
CA ASN A 28 20.12 -12.28 -16.47
C ASN A 28 19.00 -12.59 -15.45
N CYS A 29 17.73 -12.47 -15.89
CA CYS A 29 16.55 -12.76 -15.08
C CYS A 29 15.46 -13.46 -15.92
N GLY A 30 14.28 -13.72 -15.34
CA GLY A 30 13.17 -14.40 -16.03
C GLY A 30 12.39 -13.47 -16.97
N SER A 31 11.76 -14.02 -18.01
CA SER A 31 10.92 -13.22 -18.95
C SER A 31 9.65 -12.68 -18.27
N GLU A 32 9.19 -13.45 -17.28
CA GLU A 32 8.09 -13.22 -16.38
C GLU A 32 8.30 -11.96 -15.51
N ASP A 33 9.55 -11.61 -15.19
CA ASP A 33 9.88 -10.40 -14.43
C ASP A 33 9.56 -9.10 -15.19
N PHE A 34 9.37 -9.19 -16.51
CA PHE A 34 9.04 -8.04 -17.37
C PHE A 34 7.54 -7.92 -17.70
N VAL A 35 6.69 -8.78 -17.14
CA VAL A 35 5.24 -8.68 -17.32
C VAL A 35 4.71 -7.43 -16.59
N GLN A 36 4.03 -6.57 -17.33
CA GLN A 36 3.34 -5.40 -16.80
C GLN A 36 1.82 -5.61 -16.86
N PRO A 37 1.07 -5.08 -15.87
CA PRO A 37 -0.38 -5.14 -15.90
C PRO A 37 -0.96 -4.35 -17.10
N LEU A 38 -2.13 -4.76 -17.56
CA LEU A 38 -2.91 -3.99 -18.52
C LEU A 38 -3.57 -2.81 -17.78
N LEU A 39 -3.10 -1.59 -18.03
CA LEU A 39 -3.57 -0.38 -17.36
C LEU A 39 -4.30 0.55 -18.31
N ARG A 40 -5.37 1.19 -17.83
CA ARG A 40 -5.95 2.32 -18.56
C ARG A 40 -4.96 3.48 -18.53
N ARG A 41 -5.01 4.31 -19.56
CA ARG A 41 -4.17 5.51 -19.71
C ARG A 41 -4.08 6.37 -18.44
N GLN A 42 -5.21 6.60 -17.77
CA GLN A 42 -5.30 7.43 -16.58
C GLN A 42 -4.61 6.81 -15.34
N ASP A 43 -4.48 5.48 -15.31
CA ASP A 43 -3.95 4.74 -14.16
C ASP A 43 -2.41 4.58 -14.23
N TRP A 44 -1.80 4.92 -15.37
CA TRP A 44 -0.35 4.79 -15.58
C TRP A 44 0.48 5.56 -14.57
N PHE A 45 0.18 6.84 -14.38
CA PHE A 45 0.92 7.67 -13.42
C PHE A 45 0.74 7.19 -11.99
N HIS A 46 -0.45 6.68 -11.64
CA HIS A 46 -0.70 6.10 -10.32
C HIS A 46 0.11 4.82 -10.11
N ASN A 47 0.15 3.96 -11.12
CA ASN A 47 0.97 2.75 -11.13
C ASN A 47 2.46 3.06 -11.00
N GLN A 48 2.96 4.11 -11.68
CA GLN A 48 4.36 4.55 -11.56
C GLN A 48 4.71 4.95 -10.14
N TRP A 49 3.85 5.70 -9.45
CA TRP A 49 4.07 6.07 -8.05
C TRP A 49 4.04 4.85 -7.14
N SER A 50 3.11 3.92 -7.36
CA SER A 50 3.08 2.67 -6.61
C SER A 50 4.37 1.87 -6.78
N GLN A 51 4.90 1.76 -7.99
CA GLN A 51 6.18 1.09 -8.27
C GLN A 51 7.37 1.82 -7.63
N ALA A 52 7.38 3.16 -7.68
CA ALA A 52 8.44 3.94 -7.04
C ALA A 52 8.49 3.66 -5.53
N TRP A 53 7.33 3.65 -4.87
CA TRP A 53 7.24 3.37 -3.44
C TRP A 53 7.56 1.92 -3.08
N GLU A 54 7.15 0.96 -3.90
CA GLU A 54 7.59 -0.43 -3.77
C GLU A 54 9.13 -0.53 -3.75
N GLN A 55 9.81 0.15 -4.68
CA GLN A 55 11.27 0.16 -4.75
C GLN A 55 11.93 0.85 -3.55
N ILE A 56 11.37 1.97 -3.08
CA ILE A 56 11.85 2.67 -1.88
C ILE A 56 11.79 1.76 -0.65
N ILE A 57 10.66 1.06 -0.49
CA ILE A 57 10.44 0.14 0.63
C ILE A 57 11.41 -1.04 0.50
N LYS A 58 11.51 -1.66 -0.68
CA LYS A 58 12.42 -2.79 -0.92
C LYS A 58 13.90 -2.47 -0.69
N ARG A 59 14.33 -1.24 -0.99
CA ARG A 59 15.71 -0.81 -0.70
C ARG A 59 15.99 -0.71 0.80
N SER A 60 14.99 -0.31 1.57
CA SER A 60 15.12 -0.09 3.02
C SER A 60 14.82 -1.35 3.82
N PHE A 61 13.96 -2.21 3.29
CA PHE A 61 13.52 -3.48 3.86
C PHE A 61 13.54 -4.58 2.78
N PRO A 62 14.73 -5.11 2.43
CA PRO A 62 14.87 -6.12 1.38
C PRO A 62 14.02 -7.38 1.60
N GLU A 63 13.82 -7.74 2.87
CA GLU A 63 13.04 -8.88 3.34
C GLU A 63 11.52 -8.71 3.19
N ALA A 64 11.02 -7.49 3.00
CA ALA A 64 9.59 -7.22 2.92
C ALA A 64 8.99 -7.85 1.66
N HIS A 65 7.93 -8.63 1.77
CA HIS A 65 7.19 -9.14 0.60
C HIS A 65 6.09 -8.16 0.22
N ILE A 66 6.06 -7.75 -1.06
CA ILE A 66 5.12 -6.75 -1.56
C ILE A 66 4.22 -7.40 -2.62
N VAL A 67 2.92 -7.28 -2.44
CA VAL A 67 1.90 -7.77 -3.38
C VAL A 67 1.08 -6.58 -3.86
N ARG A 68 1.16 -6.28 -5.16
CA ARG A 68 0.42 -5.18 -5.80
C ARG A 68 -1.04 -5.53 -6.04
N GLU A 69 -1.91 -4.52 -6.12
CA GLU A 69 -3.37 -4.65 -6.31
C GLU A 69 -3.77 -5.76 -7.30
N HIS A 70 -3.23 -5.71 -8.52
CA HIS A 70 -3.56 -6.65 -9.60
C HIS A 70 -3.09 -8.10 -9.36
N ASN A 71 -2.19 -8.32 -8.40
CA ASN A 71 -1.67 -9.64 -8.02
C ASN A 71 -2.31 -10.19 -6.73
N ILE A 72 -3.13 -9.41 -6.02
CA ILE A 72 -3.78 -9.85 -4.78
C ILE A 72 -4.63 -11.10 -5.03
N GLY A 73 -5.40 -11.13 -6.12
CA GLY A 73 -6.24 -12.28 -6.47
C GLY A 73 -5.48 -13.60 -6.67
N ALA A 74 -4.19 -13.52 -7.04
CA ALA A 74 -3.33 -14.69 -7.21
C ALA A 74 -2.58 -15.08 -5.93
N SER A 75 -2.61 -14.25 -4.87
CA SER A 75 -1.90 -14.49 -3.62
C SER A 75 -2.88 -14.93 -2.53
N ASP A 76 -2.84 -16.21 -2.15
CA ASP A 76 -3.68 -16.75 -1.06
C ASP A 76 -3.44 -16.02 0.26
N PHE A 77 -2.17 -15.69 0.54
CA PHE A 77 -1.83 -14.89 1.71
C PHE A 77 -2.43 -13.48 1.68
N ALA A 78 -2.33 -12.76 0.55
CA ALA A 78 -2.90 -11.42 0.46
C ALA A 78 -4.43 -11.45 0.55
N LYS A 79 -5.07 -12.47 -0.05
CA LYS A 79 -6.51 -12.70 0.08
C LYS A 79 -6.93 -12.94 1.52
N ASP A 80 -6.19 -13.78 2.26
CA ASP A 80 -6.46 -14.07 3.67
C ASP A 80 -6.30 -12.83 4.56
N VAL A 81 -5.22 -12.06 4.35
CA VAL A 81 -4.95 -10.82 5.10
C VAL A 81 -6.03 -9.77 4.85
N LEU A 82 -6.43 -9.59 3.59
CA LEU A 82 -7.40 -8.56 3.20
C LEU A 82 -8.86 -9.04 3.28
N LEU A 83 -9.09 -10.31 3.65
CA LEU A 83 -10.40 -10.97 3.59
C LEU A 83 -11.10 -10.66 2.26
N ALA A 84 -10.34 -10.79 1.16
CA ALA A 84 -10.78 -10.40 -0.16
C ALA A 84 -11.72 -11.45 -0.76
N GLU A 85 -13.00 -11.36 -0.41
CA GLU A 85 -14.08 -12.15 -1.02
C GLU A 85 -14.74 -11.36 -2.18
N GLY A 86 -14.69 -11.87 -3.41
CA GLY A 86 -15.46 -11.33 -4.55
C GLY A 86 -15.02 -9.97 -5.14
N ASN A 87 -16.00 -9.25 -5.72
CA ASN A 87 -15.87 -8.04 -6.59
C ASN A 87 -15.47 -6.73 -5.86
N ASP A 88 -14.83 -6.80 -4.71
CA ASP A 88 -14.46 -5.64 -3.89
C ASP A 88 -13.15 -4.97 -4.34
N LEU A 89 -12.89 -4.98 -5.66
CA LEU A 89 -11.65 -4.47 -6.27
C LEU A 89 -11.37 -3.02 -5.86
N ASP A 90 -12.40 -2.18 -5.79
CA ASP A 90 -12.27 -0.76 -5.40
C ASP A 90 -11.77 -0.52 -3.96
N LEU A 91 -11.79 -1.56 -3.12
CA LEU A 91 -11.39 -1.53 -1.72
C LEU A 91 -10.03 -2.19 -1.47
N LEU A 92 -9.40 -2.75 -2.48
CA LEU A 92 -8.04 -3.27 -2.37
C LEU A 92 -7.03 -2.13 -2.19
N PRO A 93 -5.91 -2.37 -1.47
CA PRO A 93 -4.83 -1.41 -1.41
C PRO A 93 -4.08 -1.38 -2.74
N ASP A 94 -3.39 -0.27 -3.00
CA ASP A 94 -2.52 -0.16 -4.18
C ASP A 94 -1.42 -1.23 -4.14
N PHE A 95 -0.92 -1.51 -2.93
CA PHE A 95 -0.12 -2.69 -2.63
C PHE A 95 -0.15 -3.02 -1.13
N LEU A 96 0.09 -4.28 -0.82
CA LEU A 96 0.25 -4.82 0.53
C LEU A 96 1.73 -5.12 0.77
N VAL A 97 2.27 -4.62 1.88
CA VAL A 97 3.64 -4.92 2.34
C VAL A 97 3.56 -5.84 3.53
N THR A 98 4.37 -6.89 3.54
CA THR A 98 4.31 -7.94 4.55
C THR A 98 5.70 -8.33 5.01
N PHE A 99 5.86 -8.44 6.32
CA PHE A 99 7.08 -8.89 6.97
C PHE A 99 6.77 -10.26 7.56
N LEU A 100 7.45 -11.30 7.08
CA LEU A 100 7.18 -12.67 7.54
C LEU A 100 7.64 -12.87 8.98
N LYS A 101 6.94 -13.77 9.67
CA LYS A 101 7.29 -14.21 11.01
C LYS A 101 8.69 -14.86 10.99
N THR A 102 9.54 -14.49 11.93
CA THR A 102 10.77 -15.23 12.23
C THR A 102 10.68 -15.82 13.64
N GLU A 103 11.72 -16.52 14.11
CA GLU A 103 11.77 -17.02 15.48
C GLU A 103 11.63 -15.90 16.53
N SER A 104 12.10 -14.69 16.20
CA SER A 104 12.13 -13.54 17.11
C SER A 104 11.03 -12.50 16.82
N THR A 105 10.29 -12.63 15.71
CA THR A 105 9.39 -11.57 15.22
C THR A 105 8.01 -12.11 14.83
N GLN A 106 6.97 -11.31 15.01
CA GLN A 106 5.63 -11.64 14.50
C GLN A 106 5.49 -11.24 13.03
N ALA A 107 4.61 -11.94 12.30
CA ALA A 107 4.21 -11.48 10.97
C ALA A 107 3.48 -10.14 11.07
N VAL A 108 3.77 -9.24 10.13
CA VAL A 108 3.14 -7.92 10.02
C VAL A 108 2.68 -7.72 8.60
N SER A 109 1.48 -7.15 8.45
CA SER A 109 0.91 -6.79 7.15
C SER A 109 0.43 -5.34 7.15
N ILE A 110 0.83 -4.58 6.14
CA ILE A 110 0.66 -3.13 6.07
C ILE A 110 0.08 -2.79 4.70
N ALA A 111 -1.11 -2.20 4.66
CA ALA A 111 -1.73 -1.72 3.44
C ALA A 111 -1.17 -0.34 3.06
N PHE A 112 -0.87 -0.13 1.77
CA PHE A 112 -0.45 1.16 1.25
C PHE A 112 -1.45 1.71 0.25
N GLU A 113 -1.69 3.02 0.38
CA GLU A 113 -2.54 3.83 -0.49
C GLU A 113 -1.74 5.03 -0.99
N ILE A 114 -1.74 5.22 -2.30
CA ILE A 114 -1.20 6.36 -3.01
C ILE A 114 -2.38 7.28 -3.33
N GLU A 115 -2.45 8.45 -2.70
CA GLU A 115 -3.51 9.42 -2.93
C GLU A 115 -3.00 10.66 -3.66
N ARG A 116 -3.19 10.67 -4.98
CA ARG A 116 -2.80 11.80 -5.85
C ARG A 116 -3.87 12.88 -5.95
N THR A 117 -5.12 12.48 -5.81
CA THR A 117 -6.28 13.36 -6.00
C THR A 117 -7.30 13.12 -4.91
N ARG A 118 -8.15 14.09 -4.64
CA ARG A 118 -9.17 13.92 -3.60
C ARG A 118 -10.21 12.88 -4.01
N LYS A 119 -10.25 11.73 -3.33
CA LYS A 119 -11.40 10.81 -3.38
C LYS A 119 -12.60 11.40 -2.64
N SER A 120 -13.81 10.95 -3.00
CA SER A 120 -15.01 11.34 -2.28
C SER A 120 -14.95 10.83 -0.84
N GLU A 121 -15.53 11.59 0.08
CA GLU A 121 -15.56 11.23 1.49
C GLU A 121 -16.24 9.88 1.72
N LYS A 122 -17.35 9.63 1.03
CA LYS A 122 -18.07 8.35 1.07
C LYS A 122 -17.15 7.17 0.71
N ARG A 123 -16.30 7.33 -0.32
CA ARG A 123 -15.34 6.29 -0.73
C ARG A 123 -14.26 6.08 0.33
N LEU A 124 -13.68 7.16 0.86
CA LEU A 124 -12.66 7.07 1.92
C LEU A 124 -13.21 6.39 3.17
N VAL A 125 -14.41 6.77 3.63
CA VAL A 125 -15.06 6.17 4.81
C VAL A 125 -15.33 4.69 4.59
N ARG A 126 -15.82 4.27 3.41
CA ARG A 126 -16.02 2.85 3.08
C ARG A 126 -14.70 2.08 3.17
N LYS A 127 -13.62 2.63 2.61
CA LYS A 127 -12.30 1.99 2.59
C LYS A 127 -11.70 1.86 3.99
N PHE A 128 -11.80 2.93 4.79
CA PHE A 128 -11.36 2.90 6.18
C PHE A 128 -12.13 1.89 7.04
N LYS A 129 -13.46 1.82 6.88
CA LYS A 129 -14.26 0.83 7.61
C LYS A 129 -13.78 -0.60 7.31
N LYS A 130 -13.53 -0.90 6.02
CA LYS A 130 -12.97 -2.18 5.61
C LYS A 130 -11.64 -2.44 6.32
N TYR A 131 -10.68 -1.53 6.19
CA TYR A 131 -9.35 -1.74 6.78
C TYR A 131 -9.34 -1.85 8.30
N LEU A 132 -10.16 -1.05 8.99
CA LEU A 132 -10.20 -1.05 10.44
C LEU A 132 -10.88 -2.29 11.02
N ASN A 133 -11.95 -2.76 10.38
CA ASN A 133 -12.87 -3.72 11.01
C ASN A 133 -13.07 -5.02 10.21
N GLU A 134 -12.65 -5.09 8.95
CA GLU A 134 -12.98 -6.18 8.03
C GLU A 134 -11.72 -6.72 7.33
N THR A 135 -10.53 -6.46 7.88
CA THR A 135 -9.27 -7.03 7.39
C THR A 135 -8.34 -7.37 8.56
N ARG A 136 -7.34 -8.22 8.30
CA ARG A 136 -6.31 -8.63 9.27
C ARG A 136 -5.04 -7.79 9.20
N ILE A 137 -5.04 -6.69 8.44
CA ILE A 137 -3.88 -5.80 8.36
C ILE A 137 -3.54 -5.23 9.74
N ASP A 138 -2.27 -4.97 9.95
CA ASP A 138 -1.74 -4.42 11.20
C ASP A 138 -1.52 -2.92 11.13
N GLY A 139 -1.41 -2.37 9.92
CA GLY A 139 -1.28 -0.94 9.71
C GLY A 139 -1.73 -0.50 8.32
N LEU A 140 -1.98 0.79 8.19
CA LEU A 140 -2.43 1.45 6.98
C LEU A 140 -1.58 2.70 6.75
N ILE A 141 -1.09 2.86 5.53
CA ILE A 141 -0.29 4.01 5.13
C ILE A 141 -0.93 4.70 3.95
N TYR A 142 -1.16 6.01 4.10
CA TYR A 142 -1.55 6.89 3.01
C TYR A 142 -0.40 7.80 2.64
N ILE A 143 0.14 7.65 1.44
CA ILE A 143 1.08 8.59 0.85
C ILE A 143 0.25 9.57 0.02
N CYS A 144 0.35 10.86 0.30
CA CYS A 144 -0.48 11.89 -0.33
C CYS A 144 0.38 12.87 -1.13
N ASP A 145 -0.17 13.38 -2.23
CA ASP A 145 0.51 14.37 -3.08
C ASP A 145 0.45 15.80 -2.53
N SER A 146 -0.26 16.01 -1.41
CA SER A 146 -0.27 17.28 -0.72
C SER A 146 -0.66 17.14 0.75
N SER A 147 -0.21 18.12 1.55
CA SER A 147 -0.59 18.28 2.95
C SER A 147 -2.11 18.42 3.14
N ARG A 148 -2.80 19.07 2.20
CA ARG A 148 -4.27 19.21 2.24
C ARG A 148 -4.98 17.85 2.12
N LEU A 149 -4.47 16.96 1.26
CA LEU A 149 -5.04 15.62 1.09
C LEU A 149 -4.81 14.78 2.35
N SER A 150 -3.58 14.74 2.84
CA SER A 150 -3.26 13.98 4.05
C SER A 150 -4.04 14.49 5.26
N GLU A 151 -4.22 15.81 5.39
CA GLU A 151 -4.99 16.42 6.48
C GLU A 151 -6.49 16.09 6.41
N THR A 152 -7.04 16.04 5.20
CA THR A 152 -8.43 15.61 4.98
C THR A 152 -8.62 14.16 5.42
N ILE A 153 -7.69 13.28 5.03
CA ILE A 153 -7.70 11.86 5.40
C ILE A 153 -7.56 11.69 6.92
N ARG A 154 -6.63 12.42 7.54
CA ARG A 154 -6.38 12.44 8.98
C ARG A 154 -7.63 12.86 9.76
N THR A 155 -8.25 13.96 9.35
CA THR A 155 -9.47 14.48 9.99
C THR A 155 -10.61 13.48 9.87
N LEU A 156 -10.81 12.87 8.71
CA LEU A 156 -11.85 11.84 8.52
C LEU A 156 -11.63 10.63 9.42
N TYR A 157 -10.39 10.17 9.52
CA TYR A 157 -10.00 9.07 10.39
C TYR A 157 -10.31 9.38 11.86
N GLN A 158 -9.85 10.52 12.37
CA GLN A 158 -10.05 10.91 13.77
C GLN A 158 -11.53 11.13 14.12
N THR A 159 -12.26 11.86 13.27
CA THR A 159 -13.62 12.33 13.61
C THR A 159 -14.70 11.29 13.41
N LYS A 160 -14.58 10.42 12.40
CA LYS A 160 -15.68 9.52 11.98
C LYS A 160 -15.46 8.06 12.33
N LEU A 161 -14.19 7.67 12.50
CA LEU A 161 -13.80 6.26 12.46
C LEU A 161 -13.14 5.82 13.76
N LEU A 162 -12.30 6.68 14.35
CA LEU A 162 -11.60 6.38 15.59
C LEU A 162 -12.54 6.24 16.80
N ALA A 163 -13.77 6.77 16.80
CA ALA A 163 -14.68 6.50 17.92
C ALA A 163 -15.33 5.09 17.84
N ASN A 164 -15.45 4.56 16.62
CA ASN A 164 -16.30 3.41 16.32
C ASN A 164 -15.52 2.16 15.90
N SER A 165 -14.19 2.21 15.88
CA SER A 165 -13.36 1.09 15.43
C SER A 165 -13.03 0.14 16.58
N HIS A 166 -13.05 -1.16 16.30
CA HIS A 166 -12.68 -2.19 17.29
C HIS A 166 -11.22 -2.05 17.78
N ARG A 167 -10.35 -1.44 16.95
CA ARG A 167 -8.92 -1.24 17.24
C ARG A 167 -8.63 -0.06 18.20
N VAL A 168 -9.65 0.71 18.57
CA VAL A 168 -9.50 2.01 19.25
C VAL A 168 -9.04 1.90 20.68
N LYS A 169 -9.36 0.80 21.36
CA LYS A 169 -8.99 0.65 22.77
C LYS A 169 -7.47 0.48 22.97
N HIS A 170 -6.71 0.02 21.97
CA HIS A 170 -5.30 -0.34 22.14
C HIS A 170 -4.34 0.10 21.03
N TYR A 171 -4.79 0.34 19.79
CA TYR A 171 -3.88 0.51 18.66
C TYR A 171 -4.27 1.59 17.64
N GLY A 172 -5.46 2.22 17.77
CA GLY A 172 -5.99 3.16 16.78
C GLY A 172 -5.04 4.30 16.40
N ASN A 173 -4.27 4.83 17.35
CA ASN A 173 -3.30 5.90 17.08
C ASN A 173 -2.02 5.42 16.38
N HIS A 174 -1.71 4.13 16.46
CA HIS A 174 -0.55 3.48 15.85
C HIS A 174 -0.91 2.72 14.56
N PHE A 175 -2.20 2.69 14.17
CA PHE A 175 -2.66 1.98 12.99
C PHE A 175 -2.41 2.75 11.68
N LEU A 176 -2.57 4.07 11.69
CA LEU A 176 -2.50 4.92 10.50
C LEU A 176 -1.23 5.76 10.49
N LEU A 177 -0.44 5.66 9.42
CA LEU A 177 0.56 6.66 9.04
C LEU A 177 0.15 7.40 7.77
N LEU A 178 0.60 8.64 7.68
CA LEU A 178 0.34 9.55 6.59
C LEU A 178 1.67 10.15 6.13
N SER A 179 1.86 10.28 4.82
CA SER A 179 2.88 11.13 4.23
C SER A 179 2.21 12.22 3.40
N ASP A 180 2.77 13.43 3.44
CA ASP A 180 2.28 14.59 2.70
C ASP A 180 3.06 14.83 1.40
N THR A 181 3.90 13.88 1.01
CA THR A 181 4.71 13.97 -0.19
C THR A 181 4.71 12.66 -0.97
N MET A 182 4.53 12.77 -2.28
CA MET A 182 4.84 11.68 -3.21
C MET A 182 6.33 11.58 -3.50
N SER A 183 7.10 12.63 -3.24
CA SER A 183 8.49 12.71 -3.68
C SER A 183 9.34 11.63 -2.99
N ALA A 184 9.98 10.82 -3.83
CA ALA A 184 11.10 9.95 -3.46
C ALA A 184 12.38 10.79 -3.28
N GLY A 185 12.30 11.90 -2.53
CA GLY A 185 13.44 12.78 -2.25
C GLY A 185 14.54 12.05 -1.49
N ALA A 186 15.48 12.78 -0.87
CA ALA A 186 16.61 12.11 -0.21
C ALA A 186 16.19 11.07 0.85
N GLU A 187 15.09 11.32 1.57
CA GLU A 187 14.63 10.44 2.67
C GLU A 187 13.09 10.36 2.77
N PRO A 188 12.40 9.69 1.83
CA PRO A 188 10.94 9.63 1.80
C PRO A 188 10.35 8.95 3.05
N LEU A 189 11.09 8.01 3.65
CA LEU A 189 10.67 7.26 4.84
C LEU A 189 10.75 8.05 6.15
N ASN A 190 11.34 9.25 6.13
CA ASN A 190 11.42 10.14 7.28
C ASN A 190 10.27 11.18 7.30
N ARG A 191 9.34 11.09 6.35
CA ARG A 191 8.23 12.02 6.18
C ARG A 191 6.89 11.37 6.45
N PHE A 192 6.81 10.63 7.56
CA PHE A 192 5.56 10.10 8.06
C PHE A 192 5.12 10.79 9.35
N PHE A 193 3.81 10.85 9.52
CA PHE A 193 3.16 11.26 10.75
C PHE A 193 1.98 10.35 11.06
N ASN A 194 1.67 10.20 12.35
CA ASN A 194 0.54 9.39 12.79
C ASN A 194 -0.80 10.14 12.68
N ALA A 195 -1.87 9.50 13.12
CA ALA A 195 -3.21 10.11 13.14
C ALA A 195 -3.27 11.42 13.95
N ASN A 196 -2.42 11.60 14.96
CA ASN A 196 -2.33 12.81 15.79
C ASN A 196 -1.47 13.92 15.16
N GLY A 197 -0.86 13.68 14.00
CA GLY A 197 0.05 14.63 13.34
C GLY A 197 1.47 14.63 13.92
N GLU A 198 1.81 13.67 14.78
CA GLU A 198 3.15 13.53 15.34
C GLU A 198 4.05 12.86 14.31
N LYS A 199 5.28 13.37 14.13
CA LYS A 199 6.27 12.75 13.24
C LYS A 199 6.64 11.37 13.75
N VAL A 200 6.70 10.40 12.84
CA VAL A 200 7.04 9.01 13.14
C VAL A 200 8.09 8.52 12.16
N SER A 201 9.15 7.88 12.67
CA SER A 201 10.09 7.13 11.84
C SER A 201 9.43 5.85 11.36
N PHE A 202 9.41 5.61 10.05
CA PHE A 202 8.82 4.40 9.48
C PHE A 202 9.49 3.12 9.99
N ASP A 203 10.83 3.10 10.09
CA ASP A 203 11.57 1.96 10.66
C ASP A 203 11.16 1.71 12.12
N HIS A 204 11.08 2.76 12.94
CA HIS A 204 10.66 2.61 14.32
C HIS A 204 9.23 2.04 14.43
N TRP A 205 8.32 2.54 13.60
CA TRP A 205 6.94 2.08 13.55
C TRP A 205 6.81 0.63 13.09
N CYS A 206 7.54 0.22 12.05
CA CYS A 206 7.62 -1.17 11.62
C CYS A 206 8.15 -2.07 12.74
N ARG A 207 9.22 -1.68 13.45
CA ARG A 207 9.75 -2.44 14.59
C ARG A 207 8.74 -2.54 15.74
N GLN A 208 8.01 -1.46 16.03
CA GLN A 208 6.92 -1.47 17.03
C GLN A 208 5.84 -2.48 16.64
N LEU A 209 5.40 -2.46 15.38
CA LEU A 209 4.42 -3.41 14.84
C LEU A 209 4.88 -4.87 15.01
N VAL A 210 6.11 -5.14 14.61
CA VAL A 210 6.71 -6.49 14.64
C VAL A 210 6.83 -7.03 16.07
N ASN A 211 7.14 -6.15 17.03
CA ASN A 211 7.32 -6.51 18.44
C ASN A 211 6.01 -6.51 19.25
N THR A 212 4.92 -5.97 18.70
CA THR A 212 3.62 -5.91 19.37
C THR A 212 2.83 -7.19 19.12
N LYS A 213 2.31 -7.80 20.19
CA LYS A 213 1.48 -9.02 20.10
C LYS A 213 0.28 -8.79 19.16
N PRO A 214 -0.08 -9.76 18.29
CA PRO A 214 -1.22 -9.62 17.38
C PRO A 214 -2.51 -9.20 18.09
N THR A 215 -2.80 -9.79 19.26
CA THR A 215 -3.99 -9.47 20.08
C THR A 215 -4.05 -8.03 20.59
N LEU A 216 -2.95 -7.29 20.54
CA LEU A 216 -2.89 -5.86 20.87
C LEU A 216 -3.03 -4.98 19.61
N ARG A 217 -2.77 -5.53 18.42
CA ARG A 217 -2.84 -4.83 17.12
C ARG A 217 -4.21 -4.95 16.45
N ARG A 218 -4.89 -6.07 16.70
CA ARG A 218 -6.19 -6.44 16.11
C ARG A 218 -7.06 -7.15 17.14
N ASP A 219 -8.38 -7.05 16.95
CA ASP A 219 -9.36 -7.73 17.81
C ASP A 219 -9.19 -9.25 17.70
N SER A 220 -9.53 -9.98 18.75
CA SER A 220 -9.46 -11.44 18.86
C SER A 220 -10.13 -12.18 17.70
N GLN A 221 -11.21 -11.62 17.15
CA GLN A 221 -11.92 -12.16 15.97
C GLN A 221 -11.06 -12.13 14.68
N PHE A 222 -10.05 -11.26 14.65
CA PHE A 222 -9.14 -11.07 13.52
C PHE A 222 -7.68 -11.40 13.88
N ALA A 223 -7.42 -11.91 15.09
CA ALA A 223 -6.09 -12.12 15.69
C ALA A 223 -5.36 -13.36 15.19
#